data_AF-A0A1A8C8V0-F1
#
_entry.id   AF-A0A1A8C8V0-F1
#
_cell.length_a   1.000
_cell.length_b   1.000
_cell.length_c   1.000
_cell.angle_alpha   90.00
_cell.angle_beta   90.00
_cell.angle_gamma   90.00
#
_symmetry.space_group_name_H-M   'P 1'
#
loop_
_entity.id
_entity.type
_entity.pdbx_description
1 polymer ?
#
loop_
_entity_poly.entity_id
_entity_poly.type
_entity_poly.pdbx_seq_one_letter_code
_entity_poly.pdbx_strand_id
1 'polypeptide(L)' 'VTVDVPVSGPLIEKTPSYPVIEDKANVTWTCSVQRGTRVVFQWQRDGLPLKPSDRHHFSQDNSMLLINPVKKEDKG' A
#
# COMPACT_ATOMS: atom_id res chain seq x y z
N VAL A 1 30.46 -2.12 13.41
CA VAL A 1 30.06 -2.60 12.07
C VAL A 1 28.57 -2.91 12.14
N THR A 2 27.71 -2.24 11.38
CA THR A 2 26.28 -2.61 11.26
C THR A 2 26.11 -3.45 10.00
N VAL A 3 25.64 -4.69 10.16
CA VAL A 3 25.35 -5.59 9.02
C VAL A 3 23.91 -5.37 8.59
N ASP A 4 23.70 -5.06 7.31
CA ASP A 4 22.36 -4.96 6.74
C ASP A 4 21.84 -6.35 6.35
N VAL A 5 20.57 -6.62 6.65
CA VAL A 5 19.88 -7.88 6.30
C VAL A 5 19.17 -7.68 4.97
N PRO A 6 19.36 -8.59 3.98
CA PRO A 6 18.62 -8.53 2.72
C PRO A 6 17.11 -8.48 2.94
N VAL A 7 16.44 -7.58 2.22
CA VAL A 7 14.98 -7.42 2.30
C VAL A 7 14.30 -8.57 1.57
N SER A 8 13.38 -9.25 2.25
CA SER A 8 12.53 -10.29 1.65
C SER A 8 11.47 -9.67 0.75
N GLY A 9 10.84 -10.49 -0.11
CA GLY A 9 9.67 -10.06 -0.88
C GLY A 9 8.57 -9.47 0.01
N PRO A 10 7.88 -8.42 -0.43
CA PRO A 10 6.78 -7.83 0.31
C PRO A 10 5.54 -8.75 0.32
N LEU A 11 4.85 -8.79 1.44
CA LEU A 11 3.52 -9.37 1.59
C LEU A 11 2.49 -8.24 1.53
N ILE A 12 1.66 -8.27 0.49
CA ILE A 12 0.61 -7.28 0.26
C ILE A 12 -0.74 -7.88 0.66
N GLU A 13 -1.46 -7.19 1.53
CA GLU A 13 -2.78 -7.57 2.01
C GLU A 13 -3.79 -6.46 1.71
N LYS A 14 -5.04 -6.85 1.41
CA LYS A 14 -6.13 -5.93 1.08
C LYS A 14 -7.29 -6.11 2.05
N THR A 15 -7.77 -5.01 2.62
CA THR A 15 -8.96 -4.97 3.49
C THR A 15 -9.98 -3.96 2.96
N PRO A 16 -11.25 -4.34 2.73
CA PRO A 16 -11.77 -5.70 2.81
C PRO A 16 -11.31 -6.58 1.65
N SER A 17 -11.23 -7.90 1.90
CA SER A 17 -10.90 -8.91 0.88
C SER A 17 -12.00 -9.08 -0.16
N TYR A 18 -13.24 -8.73 0.18
CA TYR A 18 -14.40 -8.81 -0.72
C TYR A 18 -14.51 -7.60 -1.68
N PRO A 19 -15.32 -7.70 -2.74
CA PRO A 19 -15.59 -6.59 -3.65
C PRO A 19 -16.31 -5.43 -2.96
N VAL A 20 -15.86 -4.21 -3.22
CA VAL A 20 -16.40 -3.00 -2.61
C VAL A 20 -17.26 -2.20 -3.59
N ILE A 21 -18.15 -1.37 -3.05
CA ILE A 21 -19.02 -0.50 -3.84
C ILE A 21 -18.30 0.83 -4.10
N GLU A 22 -18.20 1.20 -5.37
CA GLU A 22 -17.66 2.49 -5.84
C GLU A 22 -18.34 3.68 -5.13
N ASP A 23 -17.55 4.71 -4.82
CA ASP A 23 -17.96 5.95 -4.14
C ASP A 23 -18.58 5.81 -2.74
N LYS A 24 -18.70 4.58 -2.21
CA LYS A 24 -19.31 4.29 -0.90
C LYS A 24 -18.38 3.60 0.08
N ALA A 25 -17.38 2.90 -0.42
CA ALA A 25 -16.49 2.10 0.39
C ALA A 25 -15.04 2.59 0.26
N ASN A 26 -14.26 2.21 1.25
CA ASN A 26 -12.83 2.41 1.29
C ASN A 26 -12.11 1.06 1.19
N VAL A 27 -10.86 1.11 0.76
CA VAL A 27 -9.97 -0.05 0.75
C VAL A 27 -8.65 0.37 1.37
N THR A 28 -8.15 -0.48 2.25
CA THR A 28 -6.82 -0.36 2.84
C THR A 28 -5.95 -1.47 2.28
N TRP A 29 -4.81 -1.08 1.73
CA TRP A 29 -3.73 -1.97 1.36
C TRP A 29 -2.64 -1.89 2.41
N THR A 30 -2.10 -3.04 2.80
CA THR A 30 -1.01 -3.15 3.76
C THR A 30 0.14 -3.89 3.11
N CYS A 31 1.35 -3.41 3.29
CA CYS A 31 2.58 -4.01 2.79
C CYS A 31 3.51 -4.28 3.98
N SER A 32 3.93 -5.53 4.14
CA SER A 32 4.87 -5.94 5.19
C SER A 32 6.03 -6.74 4.60
N VAL A 33 7.16 -6.79 5.30
CA VAL A 33 8.31 -7.64 4.92
C VAL A 33 8.70 -8.52 6.11
N GLN A 34 9.00 -9.79 5.84
CA GLN A 34 9.38 -10.73 6.91
C GLN A 34 10.82 -10.54 7.37
N ARG A 35 11.72 -10.15 6.46
CA ARG A 35 13.14 -9.88 6.75
C ARG A 35 13.60 -8.63 6.02
N GLY A 36 14.50 -7.88 6.66
CA GLY A 36 15.12 -6.69 6.08
C GLY A 36 15.48 -5.66 7.15
N THR A 37 16.56 -4.91 6.92
CA THR A 37 16.88 -3.70 7.68
C THR A 37 16.71 -2.48 6.78
N ARG A 38 16.38 -1.32 7.37
CA ARG A 38 16.24 -0.03 6.63
C ARG A 38 15.25 -0.10 5.46
N VAL A 39 14.11 -0.74 5.72
CA VAL A 39 13.05 -0.96 4.73
C VAL A 39 12.33 0.35 4.45
N VAL A 40 12.05 0.62 3.17
CA VAL A 40 11.23 1.74 2.71
C VAL A 40 10.12 1.19 1.83
N PHE A 41 8.89 1.65 2.06
CA PHE A 41 7.72 1.25 1.30
C PHE A 41 7.35 2.32 0.27
N GLN A 42 7.00 1.87 -0.93
CA GLN A 42 6.52 2.72 -2.02
C GLN A 42 5.38 2.02 -2.74
N TRP A 43 4.19 2.60 -2.68
CA TRP A 43 3.05 2.12 -3.46
C TRP A 43 3.13 2.62 -4.89
N GLN A 44 2.80 1.73 -5.82
CA GLN A 44 2.78 2.00 -7.25
C GLN A 44 1.50 1.44 -7.86
N ARG A 45 1.01 2.09 -8.90
CA ARG A 45 -0.08 1.62 -9.76
C ARG A 45 0.38 1.72 -11.20
N ASP A 46 0.29 0.63 -11.95
CA ASP A 46 0.74 0.55 -13.35
C ASP A 46 2.22 0.97 -13.53
N GLY A 47 3.06 0.67 -12.53
CA GLY A 47 4.48 1.07 -12.50
C GLY A 47 4.73 2.55 -12.15
N LEU A 48 3.68 3.32 -11.86
CA LEU A 48 3.79 4.72 -11.46
C LEU A 48 3.62 4.89 -9.94
N PRO A 49 4.50 5.65 -9.25
CA PRO A 49 4.35 5.93 -7.83
C PRO A 49 3.04 6.65 -7.50
N LEU A 50 2.29 6.10 -6.55
CA LEU A 50 1.13 6.80 -5.98
C LEU A 50 1.62 7.93 -5.07
N LYS A 51 0.91 9.05 -5.12
CA LYS A 51 1.18 10.23 -4.29
C LYS A 51 0.00 10.49 -3.36
N PRO A 52 0.24 11.11 -2.19
CA PRO A 52 -0.84 11.58 -1.33
C PRO A 52 -1.80 12.47 -2.11
N SER A 53 -3.10 12.23 -1.93
CA SER A 53 -4.16 13.05 -2.49
C SER A 53 -5.38 13.04 -1.58
N ASP A 54 -6.44 13.75 -1.94
CA ASP A 54 -7.70 13.74 -1.20
C ASP A 54 -8.25 12.31 -0.99
N ARG A 55 -7.94 11.39 -1.92
CA ARG A 55 -8.39 9.99 -1.87
C ARG A 55 -7.32 9.01 -1.37
N HIS A 56 -6.04 9.28 -1.59
CA HIS A 56 -4.95 8.34 -1.28
C HIS A 56 -4.21 8.81 -0.04
N HIS A 57 -4.36 8.10 1.06
CA HIS A 57 -3.71 8.42 2.33
C HIS A 57 -2.71 7.33 2.70
N PHE A 58 -1.56 7.72 3.24
CA PHE A 58 -0.46 6.80 3.56
C PHE A 58 -0.21 6.81 5.07
N SER A 59 0.21 5.66 5.61
CA SER A 59 0.78 5.63 6.96
C SER A 59 2.12 6.39 7.00
N GLN A 60 2.56 6.74 8.21
CA GLN A 60 3.81 7.48 8.41
C GLN A 60 5.05 6.77 7.84
N ASP A 61 5.02 5.44 7.80
CA ASP A 61 6.08 4.58 7.25
C ASP A 61 5.79 4.09 5.82
N ASN A 62 4.71 4.58 5.19
CA ASN A 62 4.19 4.13 3.89
C ASN A 62 3.82 2.62 3.81
N SER A 63 3.81 1.88 4.92
CA SER A 63 3.42 0.46 4.91
C SER A 63 1.93 0.25 4.62
N MET A 64 1.10 1.28 4.79
CA MET A 64 -0.34 1.24 4.49
C MET A 64 -0.74 2.33 3.50
N LEU A 65 -1.65 1.97 2.60
CA LEU A 65 -2.34 2.86 1.68
C LEU A 65 -3.86 2.73 1.88
N LEU A 66 -4.51 3.82 2.27
CA LEU A 66 -5.96 3.95 2.31
C LEU A 66 -6.44 4.67 1.06
N ILE A 67 -7.44 4.09 0.39
CA ILE A 67 -8.15 4.70 -0.72
C ILE A 67 -9.59 4.98 -0.26
N ASN A 68 -9.97 6.26 -0.19
CA ASN A 68 -11.29 6.69 0.26
C ASN A 68 -11.81 7.92 -0.51
N PRO A 69 -12.93 7.82 -1.23
CA PRO A 69 -13.63 6.59 -1.61
C PRO A 69 -12.92 5.87 -2.77
N VAL A 70 -13.21 4.57 -2.90
CA VAL A 70 -12.77 3.77 -4.05
C VAL A 70 -13.52 4.14 -5.33
N LYS A 71 -12.79 4.18 -6.45
CA LYS A 71 -13.29 4.46 -7.80
C LYS A 71 -12.91 3.37 -8.78
N LYS A 72 -13.62 3.27 -9.91
CA LYS A 72 -13.26 2.34 -11.00
C LYS A 72 -11.83 2.51 -11.51
N GLU A 73 -11.29 3.72 -11.47
CA GLU A 73 -9.91 4.03 -11.86
C GLU A 73 -8.85 3.41 -10.93
N ASP A 74 -9.25 2.96 -9.73
CA ASP A 74 -8.36 2.29 -8.78
C ASP A 74 -8.24 0.77 -9.07
N LYS A 75 -8.93 0.26 -10.10
CA LYS A 75 -8.77 -1.12 -10.57
C LYS A 75 -7.48 -1.24 -11.38
N GLY A 76 -6.62 -2.17 -10.98
CA GLY A 76 -5.35 -2.51 -11.63
C GLY A 76 -4.66 -3.64 -10.89
#